data_AF-A0A1S6ESV4-F1
#
_entry.id   AF-A0A1S6ESV4-F1
#
_cell.length_a   1.000
_cell.length_b   1.000
_cell.length_c   1.000
_cell.angle_alpha   90.00
_cell.angle_beta   90.00
_cell.angle_gamma   90.00
#
_symmetry.space_group_name_H-M   'P 1'
#
loop_
_entity.id
_entity.type
_entity.pdbx_description
1 polymer ?
#
loop_
_entity_poly.entity_id
_entity_poly.type
_entity_poly.pdbx_seq_one_letter_code
_entity_poly.pdbx_strand_id
1 'polypeptide(L)'
;MAAGLFPAGDTPVRQDAAPSETRPADEAAASTFRNVDGRALTLSPWGPGKWVATVVGGTLAGRQTDDTLQDLGFRSTLRGAGGHDTYYVVDPGTTVMERADQGTDTVFAYRDYRLPANVEHVIGAGNGYAYVGNALENLVISRGTRNAIAGGRGNDVLVDESPSTTRFVFGAGDGRDVVFGFTARGPGFDLIRLDGYGYRDFSDVRRRMAQAGRDVVIHHPNGDRVVIKDMQMTSLSAANFLLPIDLSHYRVTFREEFDTLSLVDPTTGAGLWKTQYASGSQDSIWTGYSSRTLAPNEELQLYVDPQLTGKGNRALGLNPFRISDGTLRIRGERTPEAVKPILWDYAYTSGLLTTQTSFAQTYGYFEIRARLPSGQGVWPAFWLLPTEPNGISELDVFEQLGGTTIHQTAHSGTTSAPVRAGFATQVATATSYFHTYGVLWTAQTVTWYIDGVASAAMATPPDMHQPMYMLVNLAIGGSWGGNPGPDFVGADFLVDYVRVYAPNGTAPSPSAAPR
;
A
#
# COMPACT_ATOMS: atom_id res chain seq x y z
N MET A 1 -0.70 -39.55 28.70
CA MET A 1 -1.67 -38.58 29.24
C MET A 1 -1.08 -37.19 29.02
N ALA A 2 -1.67 -36.22 28.34
CA ALA A 2 -2.97 -36.10 27.70
C ALA A 2 -2.76 -35.44 26.32
N ALA A 3 -3.23 -36.11 25.26
CA ALA A 3 -3.40 -35.50 23.95
C ALA A 3 -4.63 -34.59 24.05
N GLY A 4 -4.42 -33.28 24.00
CA GLY A 4 -5.49 -32.31 23.79
C GLY A 4 -5.99 -32.45 22.36
N LEU A 5 -7.04 -33.23 22.16
CA LEU A 5 -7.85 -33.25 20.95
C LEU A 5 -8.50 -31.86 20.79
N PHE A 6 -8.05 -31.11 19.78
CA PHE A 6 -8.77 -29.92 19.32
C PHE A 6 -10.04 -30.37 18.56
N PRO A 7 -11.16 -29.63 18.65
CA PRO A 7 -12.44 -30.06 18.09
C PRO A 7 -12.40 -30.13 16.56
N ALA A 8 -13.24 -31.00 16.01
CA ALA A 8 -13.33 -31.31 14.58
C ALA A 8 -13.64 -30.07 13.73
N GLY A 9 -12.69 -29.67 12.87
CA GLY A 9 -12.92 -28.84 11.69
C GLY A 9 -13.30 -29.69 10.48
N ASP A 10 -13.74 -29.03 9.40
CA ASP A 10 -14.20 -29.61 8.13
C ASP A 10 -13.48 -30.88 7.70
N THR A 11 -14.22 -31.84 7.13
CA THR A 11 -13.64 -33.03 6.51
C THR A 11 -12.66 -32.58 5.40
N PRO A 12 -11.34 -32.76 5.57
CA PRO A 12 -10.37 -32.27 4.60
C PRO A 12 -10.59 -32.93 3.24
N VAL A 13 -10.66 -32.13 2.17
CA VAL A 13 -10.71 -32.68 0.81
C VAL A 13 -9.28 -32.83 0.31
N ARG A 14 -8.88 -34.07 -0.02
CA ARG A 14 -7.59 -34.36 -0.65
C ARG A 14 -7.72 -34.13 -2.16
N GLN A 15 -6.83 -33.31 -2.72
CA GLN A 15 -6.61 -33.22 -4.17
C GLN A 15 -5.32 -33.97 -4.52
N ASP A 16 -5.45 -34.96 -5.40
CA ASP A 16 -4.34 -35.80 -5.87
C ASP A 16 -3.56 -35.15 -7.04
N ALA A 17 -4.00 -33.97 -7.51
CA ALA A 17 -3.29 -33.22 -8.53
C ALA A 17 -2.17 -32.37 -7.91
N ALA A 18 -0.95 -32.49 -8.44
CA ALA A 18 0.13 -31.57 -8.12
C ALA A 18 -0.28 -30.13 -8.50
N PRO A 19 0.11 -29.10 -7.74
CA PRO A 19 -0.09 -27.71 -8.15
C PRO A 19 0.44 -27.50 -9.57
N SER A 20 -0.30 -26.78 -10.42
CA SER A 20 0.16 -26.41 -11.77
C SER A 20 1.29 -25.37 -11.76
N GLU A 21 1.75 -24.97 -10.58
CA GLU A 21 2.78 -23.97 -10.38
C GLU A 21 4.15 -24.62 -10.44
N THR A 22 4.96 -24.14 -11.36
CA THR A 22 6.38 -24.50 -11.44
C THR A 22 7.09 -23.95 -10.20
N ARG A 23 7.63 -24.84 -9.35
CA ARG A 23 8.75 -24.47 -8.47
C ARG A 23 9.94 -24.06 -9.36
N PRO A 24 10.83 -23.15 -8.92
CA PRO A 24 12.17 -23.11 -9.50
C PRO A 24 12.70 -24.52 -9.48
N ALA A 25 13.29 -24.94 -10.60
CA ALA A 25 13.82 -26.28 -10.83
C ALA A 25 14.37 -26.92 -9.55
N ASP A 26 13.64 -27.93 -9.07
CA ASP A 26 14.19 -28.99 -8.24
C ASP A 26 15.44 -29.50 -8.98
N GLU A 27 16.64 -29.14 -8.50
CA GLU A 27 17.93 -29.85 -8.60
C GLU A 27 19.19 -28.94 -8.41
N ALA A 28 19.08 -27.61 -8.25
CA ALA A 28 20.27 -26.76 -8.04
C ALA A 28 20.25 -25.78 -6.83
N ALA A 29 19.12 -25.58 -6.13
CA ALA A 29 18.98 -24.46 -5.18
C ALA A 29 19.22 -24.77 -3.69
N ALA A 30 19.24 -26.04 -3.25
CA ALA A 30 19.43 -26.40 -1.84
C ALA A 30 20.83 -26.06 -1.26
N SER A 31 21.71 -25.44 -2.06
CA SER A 31 23.06 -25.03 -1.65
C SER A 31 23.35 -23.52 -1.82
N THR A 32 22.42 -22.75 -2.37
CA THR A 32 22.68 -21.40 -2.92
C THR A 32 22.43 -20.28 -1.91
N PHE A 33 21.33 -20.33 -1.16
CA PHE A 33 20.92 -19.25 -0.26
C PHE A 33 21.47 -19.50 1.14
N ARG A 34 22.51 -18.76 1.48
CA ARG A 34 23.18 -18.83 2.78
C ARG A 34 23.05 -17.52 3.51
N ASN A 35 22.75 -17.60 4.80
CA ASN A 35 22.75 -16.43 5.67
C ASN A 35 24.18 -15.94 5.95
N VAL A 36 24.31 -14.87 6.73
CA VAL A 36 25.60 -14.23 7.03
C VAL A 36 26.60 -15.17 7.73
N ASP A 37 26.11 -16.16 8.46
CA ASP A 37 26.91 -17.14 9.21
C ASP A 37 27.23 -18.39 8.35
N GLY A 38 26.81 -18.40 7.07
CA GLY A 38 27.10 -19.46 6.11
C GLY A 38 26.13 -20.65 6.16
N ARG A 39 25.10 -20.60 7.01
CA ARG A 39 24.05 -21.62 7.08
C ARG A 39 23.17 -21.56 5.84
N ALA A 40 22.93 -22.71 5.20
CA ALA A 40 21.99 -22.79 4.09
C ALA A 40 20.54 -22.78 4.63
N LEU A 41 19.69 -21.94 4.04
CA LEU A 41 18.25 -21.94 4.28
C LEU A 41 17.58 -22.66 3.11
N THR A 42 16.73 -23.65 3.40
CA THR A 42 16.18 -24.57 2.39
C THR A 42 14.67 -24.66 2.55
N LEU A 43 13.95 -24.48 1.45
CA LEU A 43 12.49 -24.59 1.43
C LEU A 43 12.02 -26.01 1.74
N SER A 44 10.79 -26.13 2.24
CA SER A 44 10.15 -27.40 2.52
C SER A 44 10.01 -28.25 1.22
N PRO A 45 10.26 -29.57 1.27
CA PRO A 45 9.91 -30.48 0.18
C PRO A 45 8.40 -30.48 -0.09
N TRP A 46 7.99 -31.09 -1.21
CA TRP A 46 6.58 -31.33 -1.46
C TRP A 46 6.08 -32.50 -0.61
N GLY A 47 4.93 -32.33 0.04
CA GLY A 47 4.19 -33.45 0.61
C GLY A 47 3.57 -34.34 -0.48
N PRO A 48 3.23 -35.61 -0.19
CA PRO A 48 2.69 -36.58 -1.16
C PRO A 48 1.23 -36.32 -1.58
N GLY A 49 0.72 -35.09 -1.42
CA GLY A 49 -0.62 -34.67 -1.82
C GLY A 49 -1.05 -33.34 -1.19
N LYS A 50 -2.10 -32.72 -1.73
CA LYS A 50 -2.60 -31.40 -1.32
C LYS A 50 -3.92 -31.52 -0.56
N TRP A 51 -3.99 -30.94 0.63
CA TRP A 51 -5.20 -30.86 1.47
C TRP A 51 -5.80 -29.46 1.38
N VAL A 52 -7.11 -29.36 1.20
CA VAL A 52 -7.75 -28.08 0.88
C VAL A 52 -8.89 -27.75 1.86
N ALA A 53 -8.85 -26.56 2.45
CA ALA A 53 -9.94 -25.93 3.18
C ALA A 53 -10.86 -25.27 2.16
N THR A 54 -12.13 -25.67 2.07
CA THR A 54 -13.07 -25.17 1.05
C THR A 54 -14.17 -24.28 1.62
N VAL A 55 -14.27 -24.18 2.95
CA VAL A 55 -15.29 -23.37 3.63
C VAL A 55 -14.61 -22.15 4.27
N VAL A 56 -15.31 -20.99 4.24
CA VAL A 56 -14.85 -19.76 4.92
C VAL A 56 -14.64 -20.03 6.40
N GLY A 57 -13.44 -19.73 6.90
CA GLY A 57 -13.09 -20.01 8.30
C GLY A 57 -12.81 -21.47 8.62
N GLY A 58 -12.66 -22.33 7.60
CA GLY A 58 -12.39 -23.76 7.77
C GLY A 58 -11.06 -24.02 8.48
N THR A 59 -10.93 -25.19 9.12
CA THR A 59 -9.69 -25.61 9.78
C THR A 59 -9.15 -26.88 9.14
N LEU A 60 -7.89 -26.86 8.72
CA LEU A 60 -7.13 -28.02 8.29
C LEU A 60 -6.04 -28.38 9.29
N ALA A 61 -5.92 -29.67 9.58
CA ALA A 61 -4.84 -30.25 10.34
C ALA A 61 -4.08 -31.28 9.50
N GLY A 62 -2.78 -31.09 9.39
CA GLY A 62 -1.79 -32.00 8.86
C GLY A 62 -1.42 -33.09 9.87
N ARG A 63 -0.35 -33.80 9.57
CA ARG A 63 0.10 -35.04 10.21
C ARG A 63 1.45 -34.83 10.90
N GLN A 64 2.27 -35.86 10.92
CA GLN A 64 3.64 -35.83 11.44
C GLN A 64 4.63 -36.07 10.30
N THR A 65 4.21 -35.73 9.08
CA THR A 65 4.88 -35.95 7.80
C THR A 65 4.70 -34.70 6.97
N ASP A 66 5.63 -34.43 6.08
CA ASP A 66 5.57 -33.32 5.12
C ASP A 66 4.21 -33.28 4.41
N ASP A 67 3.41 -32.26 4.71
CA ASP A 67 2.09 -32.02 4.16
C ASP A 67 2.08 -30.78 3.26
N THR A 68 1.09 -30.72 2.36
CA THR A 68 0.79 -29.51 1.59
C THR A 68 -0.64 -29.10 1.87
N LEU A 69 -0.83 -27.94 2.51
CA LEU A 69 -2.13 -27.44 2.97
C LEU A 69 -2.51 -26.18 2.20
N GLN A 70 -3.76 -26.04 1.79
CA GLN A 70 -4.25 -24.87 1.05
C GLN A 70 -5.54 -24.30 1.60
N ASP A 71 -5.56 -22.98 1.71
CA ASP A 71 -6.74 -22.14 1.88
C ASP A 71 -7.41 -21.89 0.52
N LEU A 72 -8.59 -22.48 0.27
CA LEU A 72 -9.51 -22.05 -0.80
C LEU A 72 -10.82 -21.46 -0.25
N GLY A 73 -11.10 -21.69 1.04
CA GLY A 73 -12.29 -21.20 1.72
C GLY A 73 -12.19 -19.74 2.13
N PHE A 74 -11.00 -19.11 2.10
CA PHE A 74 -10.68 -17.82 2.71
C PHE A 74 -10.71 -17.85 4.24
N ARG A 75 -9.85 -17.05 4.89
CA ARG A 75 -9.77 -16.91 6.36
C ARG A 75 -9.61 -18.24 7.11
N SER A 76 -8.92 -19.21 6.51
CA SER A 76 -8.80 -20.57 7.04
C SER A 76 -7.79 -20.64 8.20
N THR A 77 -7.85 -21.70 9.01
CA THR A 77 -6.77 -22.07 9.94
C THR A 77 -6.06 -23.31 9.42
N LEU A 78 -4.77 -23.20 9.09
CA LEU A 78 -3.95 -24.30 8.58
C LEU A 78 -2.93 -24.70 9.66
N ARG A 79 -2.91 -25.97 10.06
CA ARG A 79 -1.97 -26.53 11.06
C ARG A 79 -1.23 -27.70 10.43
N GLY A 80 0.09 -27.68 10.31
CA GLY A 80 0.87 -28.72 9.64
C GLY A 80 1.28 -29.82 10.59
N ALA A 81 1.66 -29.43 11.81
CA ALA A 81 1.86 -30.25 13.00
C ALA A 81 3.16 -31.05 13.08
N GLY A 82 3.89 -31.34 12.02
CA GLY A 82 5.25 -31.87 12.11
C GLY A 82 5.65 -32.53 10.82
N GLY A 83 6.95 -32.53 10.55
CA GLY A 83 7.43 -32.66 9.17
C GLY A 83 7.70 -31.28 8.59
N HIS A 84 8.09 -31.24 7.32
CA HIS A 84 8.36 -30.00 6.59
C HIS A 84 7.15 -29.64 5.73
N ASP A 85 6.34 -28.70 6.19
CA ASP A 85 5.03 -28.43 5.62
C ASP A 85 5.04 -27.25 4.64
N THR A 86 4.23 -27.35 3.59
CA THR A 86 4.01 -26.27 2.61
C THR A 86 2.58 -25.73 2.71
N TYR A 87 2.43 -24.43 2.89
CA TYR A 87 1.15 -23.76 3.05
C TYR A 87 0.84 -22.85 1.87
N TYR A 88 -0.32 -23.01 1.24
CA TYR A 88 -0.83 -22.12 0.21
C TYR A 88 -1.86 -21.17 0.80
N VAL A 89 -1.51 -19.90 0.91
CA VAL A 89 -2.34 -18.86 1.53
C VAL A 89 -2.82 -17.87 0.48
N VAL A 90 -4.12 -17.94 0.15
CA VAL A 90 -4.75 -17.05 -0.85
C VAL A 90 -5.42 -15.83 -0.21
N ASP A 91 -5.76 -15.90 1.08
CA ASP A 91 -6.38 -14.82 1.84
C ASP A 91 -5.47 -14.29 2.96
N PRO A 92 -5.32 -12.95 3.13
CA PRO A 92 -4.50 -12.39 4.21
C PRO A 92 -5.09 -12.64 5.61
N GLY A 93 -6.36 -13.04 5.73
CA GLY A 93 -6.99 -13.42 6.99
C GLY A 93 -6.74 -14.89 7.39
N THR A 94 -6.05 -15.67 6.57
CA THR A 94 -5.72 -17.08 6.87
C THR A 94 -4.60 -17.18 7.89
N THR A 95 -4.80 -18.02 8.90
CA THR A 95 -3.84 -18.27 9.99
C THR A 95 -3.11 -19.58 9.75
N VAL A 96 -1.78 -19.55 9.73
CA VAL A 96 -0.92 -20.75 9.78
C VAL A 96 -0.45 -20.95 11.22
N MET A 97 -0.39 -22.20 11.68
CA MET A 97 0.04 -22.53 13.04
C MET A 97 1.01 -23.70 13.05
N GLU A 98 2.23 -23.43 13.50
CA GLU A 98 3.28 -24.42 13.76
C GLU A 98 3.79 -24.35 15.20
N ARG A 99 4.39 -25.45 15.67
CA ARG A 99 5.13 -25.45 16.95
C ARG A 99 6.62 -25.44 16.68
N ALA A 100 7.37 -25.01 17.69
CA ALA A 100 8.83 -25.00 17.63
C ALA A 100 9.40 -26.40 17.36
N ASP A 101 10.49 -26.45 16.60
CA ASP A 101 11.30 -27.64 16.33
C ASP A 101 10.54 -28.79 15.66
N GLN A 102 9.50 -28.50 14.86
CA GLN A 102 8.68 -29.50 14.19
C GLN A 102 9.04 -29.76 12.72
N GLY A 103 9.97 -28.98 12.16
CA GLY A 103 10.43 -29.13 10.78
C GLY A 103 10.95 -27.82 10.23
N THR A 104 10.80 -27.67 8.91
CA THR A 104 11.06 -26.43 8.18
C THR A 104 9.85 -26.21 7.32
N ASP A 105 9.17 -25.10 7.54
CA ASP A 105 7.85 -24.84 7.02
C ASP A 105 7.87 -23.63 6.09
N THR A 106 7.18 -23.76 4.96
CA THR A 106 7.19 -22.76 3.90
C THR A 106 5.77 -22.30 3.58
N VAL A 107 5.55 -20.99 3.63
CA VAL A 107 4.31 -20.38 3.15
C VAL A 107 4.48 -19.85 1.73
N PHE A 108 3.57 -20.24 0.85
CA PHE A 108 3.37 -19.65 -0.46
C PHE A 108 2.17 -18.70 -0.40
N ALA A 109 2.43 -17.40 -0.44
CA ALA A 109 1.43 -16.36 -0.26
C ALA A 109 1.14 -15.60 -1.55
N TYR A 110 -0.14 -15.33 -1.83
CA TYR A 110 -0.59 -14.57 -3.01
C TYR A 110 -1.08 -13.15 -2.69
N ARG A 111 -1.03 -12.78 -1.41
CA ARG A 111 -1.45 -11.50 -0.82
C ARG A 111 -0.46 -11.13 0.28
N ASP A 112 -0.64 -9.96 0.89
CA ASP A 112 0.14 -9.56 2.06
C ASP A 112 0.20 -10.67 3.10
N TYR A 113 1.40 -11.00 3.58
CA TYR A 113 1.58 -12.07 4.56
C TYR A 113 2.75 -11.81 5.50
N ARG A 114 2.53 -12.04 6.79
CA ARG A 114 3.57 -12.06 7.81
C ARG A 114 3.64 -13.47 8.38
N LEU A 115 4.84 -14.05 8.39
CA LEU A 115 5.05 -15.36 8.98
C LEU A 115 4.64 -15.35 10.47
N PRO A 116 3.80 -16.31 10.90
CA PRO A 116 3.57 -16.52 12.33
C PRO A 116 4.85 -17.09 12.97
N ALA A 117 4.88 -17.18 14.29
CA ALA A 117 5.98 -17.85 14.98
C ALA A 117 6.13 -19.32 14.53
N ASN A 118 7.37 -19.83 14.56
CA ASN A 118 7.73 -21.22 14.22
C ASN A 118 7.52 -21.60 12.75
N VAL A 119 7.41 -20.64 11.83
CA VAL A 119 7.40 -20.90 10.39
C VAL A 119 8.62 -20.26 9.78
N GLU A 120 9.42 -21.01 9.04
CA GLU A 120 10.75 -20.58 8.65
C GLU A 120 10.75 -19.74 7.37
N HIS A 121 9.91 -20.02 6.38
CA HIS A 121 10.12 -19.49 5.03
C HIS A 121 8.84 -18.96 4.38
N VAL A 122 8.97 -17.93 3.54
CA VAL A 122 7.85 -17.42 2.72
C VAL A 122 8.28 -17.16 1.28
N ILE A 123 7.42 -17.56 0.35
CA ILE A 123 7.50 -17.24 -1.07
C ILE A 123 6.28 -16.38 -1.40
N GLY A 124 6.55 -15.15 -1.84
CA GLY A 124 5.54 -14.20 -2.27
C GLY A 124 5.32 -14.22 -3.78
N ALA A 125 4.16 -14.70 -4.22
CA ALA A 125 3.83 -14.86 -5.65
C ALA A 125 2.83 -13.81 -6.18
N GLY A 126 2.15 -13.09 -5.29
CA GLY A 126 1.29 -11.97 -5.68
C GLY A 126 2.09 -10.72 -6.07
N ASN A 127 1.41 -9.77 -6.73
CA ASN A 127 1.99 -8.50 -7.20
C ASN A 127 1.58 -7.33 -6.30
N GLY A 128 2.55 -6.51 -5.90
CA GLY A 128 2.31 -5.29 -5.10
C GLY A 128 2.06 -5.55 -3.61
N TYR A 129 2.44 -6.71 -3.08
CA TYR A 129 2.20 -7.10 -1.69
C TYR A 129 3.48 -7.10 -0.83
N ALA A 130 3.30 -7.13 0.48
CA ALA A 130 4.36 -7.25 1.47
C ALA A 130 4.45 -8.68 2.03
N TYR A 131 5.65 -9.25 2.02
CA TYR A 131 5.96 -10.54 2.64
C TYR A 131 7.00 -10.34 3.74
N VAL A 132 6.64 -10.69 4.96
CA VAL A 132 7.48 -10.42 6.13
C VAL A 132 7.75 -11.70 6.89
N GLY A 133 9.00 -11.94 7.26
CA GLY A 133 9.35 -13.01 8.18
C GLY A 133 8.97 -12.71 9.64
N ASN A 134 9.59 -13.44 10.55
CA ASN A 134 9.32 -13.42 11.98
C ASN A 134 10.59 -13.15 12.79
N ALA A 135 10.86 -13.91 13.84
CA ALA A 135 12.04 -13.74 14.70
C ALA A 135 13.09 -14.85 14.50
N LEU A 136 12.87 -15.74 13.53
CA LEU A 136 13.75 -16.84 13.16
C LEU A 136 14.69 -16.42 12.04
N GLU A 137 15.54 -17.34 11.56
CA GLU A 137 16.31 -17.15 10.33
C GLU A 137 15.44 -17.50 9.13
N ASN A 138 14.83 -16.49 8.51
CA ASN A 138 13.87 -16.65 7.44
C ASN A 138 14.50 -16.58 6.04
N LEU A 139 13.93 -17.34 5.11
CA LEU A 139 14.14 -17.20 3.67
C LEU A 139 12.88 -16.57 3.09
N VAL A 140 13.02 -15.35 2.58
CA VAL A 140 11.92 -14.53 2.05
C VAL A 140 12.17 -14.30 0.56
N ILE A 141 11.36 -14.93 -0.30
CA ILE A 141 11.52 -14.88 -1.76
C ILE A 141 10.38 -14.08 -2.39
N SER A 142 10.69 -13.04 -3.16
CA SER A 142 9.72 -12.33 -4.00
C SER A 142 9.75 -12.86 -5.43
N ARG A 143 8.60 -13.30 -5.96
CA ARG A 143 8.42 -13.68 -7.38
C ARG A 143 7.47 -12.77 -8.15
N GLY A 144 6.52 -12.18 -7.44
CA GLY A 144 5.64 -11.18 -8.05
C GLY A 144 6.33 -9.84 -8.22
N THR A 145 5.70 -8.97 -8.99
CA THR A 145 6.20 -7.64 -9.31
C THR A 145 5.88 -6.62 -8.21
N ARG A 146 6.77 -5.64 -7.97
CA ARG A 146 6.51 -4.48 -7.07
C ARG A 146 6.25 -4.85 -5.61
N ASN A 147 6.79 -5.96 -5.15
CA ASN A 147 6.60 -6.42 -3.79
C ASN A 147 7.53 -5.70 -2.80
N ALA A 148 7.18 -5.79 -1.51
CA ALA A 148 8.07 -5.47 -0.41
C ALA A 148 8.40 -6.73 0.37
N ILE A 149 9.67 -6.92 0.74
CA ILE A 149 10.13 -8.07 1.52
C ILE A 149 10.98 -7.62 2.70
N ALA A 150 10.73 -8.24 3.86
CA ALA A 150 11.43 -7.97 5.10
C ALA A 150 11.70 -9.29 5.84
N GLY A 151 12.90 -9.47 6.37
CA GLY A 151 13.26 -10.64 7.16
C GLY A 151 12.59 -10.67 8.52
N GLY A 152 12.57 -9.51 9.19
CA GLY A 152 12.16 -9.43 10.60
C GLY A 152 13.41 -9.50 11.47
N ARG A 153 13.33 -10.14 12.64
CA ARG A 153 14.51 -10.32 13.48
C ARG A 153 15.17 -11.63 13.10
N GLY A 154 16.49 -11.68 13.05
CA GLY A 154 17.18 -12.92 12.73
C GLY A 154 18.44 -12.66 11.92
N ASN A 155 18.97 -13.71 11.31
CA ASN A 155 19.93 -13.57 10.23
C ASN A 155 19.25 -14.07 8.96
N ASP A 156 18.55 -13.18 8.26
CA ASP A 156 17.63 -13.57 7.21
C ASP A 156 18.29 -13.59 5.83
N VAL A 157 17.63 -14.28 4.88
CA VAL A 157 17.97 -14.25 3.47
C VAL A 157 16.78 -13.74 2.68
N LEU A 158 16.95 -12.60 2.03
CA LEU A 158 15.95 -11.97 1.18
C LEU A 158 16.36 -12.14 -0.29
N VAL A 159 15.46 -12.63 -1.12
CA VAL A 159 15.73 -12.97 -2.52
C VAL A 159 14.71 -12.29 -3.42
N ASP A 160 15.18 -11.57 -4.44
CA ASP A 160 14.34 -11.18 -5.57
C ASP A 160 14.55 -12.13 -6.75
N GLU A 161 13.47 -12.78 -7.17
CA GLU A 161 13.37 -13.61 -8.38
C GLU A 161 12.43 -12.97 -9.43
N SER A 162 12.00 -11.73 -9.21
CA SER A 162 11.04 -11.02 -10.06
C SER A 162 11.73 -10.18 -11.16
N PRO A 163 11.03 -9.88 -12.27
CA PRO A 163 11.57 -9.03 -13.34
C PRO A 163 11.30 -7.52 -13.10
N SER A 164 10.99 -7.12 -11.87
CA SER A 164 10.45 -5.79 -11.52
C SER A 164 10.99 -5.34 -10.17
N THR A 165 10.83 -4.06 -9.84
CA THR A 165 11.31 -3.49 -8.58
C THR A 165 10.82 -4.26 -7.37
N THR A 166 11.74 -4.75 -6.55
CA THR A 166 11.47 -5.23 -5.19
C THR A 166 11.98 -4.23 -4.16
N ARG A 167 11.18 -4.01 -3.11
CA ARG A 167 11.58 -3.20 -1.94
C ARG A 167 12.09 -4.12 -0.83
N PHE A 168 13.38 -4.08 -0.57
CA PHE A 168 14.01 -4.74 0.57
C PHE A 168 13.92 -3.82 1.79
N VAL A 169 13.28 -4.26 2.87
CA VAL A 169 13.05 -3.46 4.07
C VAL A 169 13.84 -4.04 5.24
N PHE A 170 14.64 -3.20 5.88
CA PHE A 170 15.45 -3.52 7.06
C PHE A 170 15.20 -2.50 8.16
N GLY A 171 14.78 -2.96 9.33
CA GLY A 171 14.59 -2.18 10.54
C GLY A 171 15.75 -2.29 11.52
N ALA A 172 15.91 -1.30 12.39
CA ALA A 172 16.86 -1.38 13.48
C ALA A 172 16.46 -2.46 14.50
N GLY A 173 17.35 -3.44 14.70
CA GLY A 173 17.14 -4.62 15.53
C GLY A 173 16.73 -5.86 14.74
N ASP A 174 16.74 -5.78 13.40
CA ASP A 174 16.42 -6.91 12.51
C ASP A 174 17.57 -7.91 12.43
N GLY A 175 18.81 -7.48 12.68
CA GLY A 175 19.96 -8.36 12.77
C GLY A 175 20.87 -8.30 11.54
N ARG A 176 21.26 -9.45 10.99
CA ARG A 176 22.31 -9.52 9.96
C ARG A 176 21.84 -10.31 8.75
N ASP A 177 21.42 -9.59 7.73
CA ASP A 177 20.68 -10.14 6.60
C ASP A 177 21.50 -10.17 5.32
N VAL A 178 21.10 -11.07 4.42
CA VAL A 178 21.74 -11.26 3.12
C VAL A 178 20.70 -11.08 2.01
N VAL A 179 21.06 -10.29 1.00
CA VAL A 179 20.24 -10.03 -0.18
C VAL A 179 20.83 -10.73 -1.39
N PHE A 180 20.01 -11.52 -2.08
CA PHE A 180 20.30 -12.09 -3.40
C PHE A 180 19.38 -11.50 -4.47
N GLY A 181 19.89 -11.41 -5.71
CA GLY A 181 19.11 -10.95 -6.86
C GLY A 181 18.95 -9.43 -7.00
N PHE A 182 19.65 -8.63 -6.19
CA PHE A 182 19.47 -7.17 -6.19
C PHE A 182 19.87 -6.52 -7.53
N THR A 183 18.91 -5.90 -8.18
CA THR A 183 19.06 -5.17 -9.44
C THR A 183 19.30 -3.68 -9.16
N ALA A 184 20.53 -3.20 -9.29
CA ALA A 184 20.86 -1.80 -8.93
C ALA A 184 20.46 -0.74 -9.97
N ARG A 185 20.22 -1.12 -11.25
CA ARG A 185 19.99 -0.18 -12.35
C ARG A 185 19.07 -0.77 -13.42
N GLY A 186 18.53 0.11 -14.26
CA GLY A 186 17.64 -0.26 -15.37
C GLY A 186 16.16 -0.18 -14.98
N PRO A 187 15.26 -0.47 -15.93
CA PRO A 187 13.84 -0.58 -15.63
C PRO A 187 13.61 -1.64 -14.55
N GLY A 188 12.83 -1.31 -13.52
CA GLY A 188 12.53 -2.26 -12.45
C GLY A 188 13.68 -2.50 -11.47
N PHE A 189 14.66 -1.58 -11.36
CA PHE A 189 15.70 -1.69 -10.33
C PHE A 189 15.10 -1.71 -8.91
N ASP A 190 15.84 -2.31 -7.98
CA ASP A 190 15.42 -2.56 -6.60
C ASP A 190 15.72 -1.41 -5.65
N LEU A 191 14.96 -1.40 -4.56
CA LEU A 191 14.98 -0.36 -3.56
C LEU A 191 15.28 -0.95 -2.18
N ILE A 192 16.08 -0.22 -1.40
CA ILE A 192 16.41 -0.56 -0.02
C ILE A 192 15.79 0.49 0.90
N ARG A 193 15.00 0.05 1.87
CA ARG A 193 14.48 0.86 2.96
C ARG A 193 15.19 0.50 4.25
N LEU A 194 15.71 1.52 4.94
CA LEU A 194 16.50 1.38 6.17
C LEU A 194 15.81 2.14 7.32
N ASP A 195 14.92 1.46 8.03
CA ASP A 195 14.08 2.04 9.07
C ASP A 195 14.79 2.07 10.44
N GLY A 196 14.65 3.18 11.18
CA GLY A 196 15.13 3.28 12.56
C GLY A 196 16.65 3.48 12.73
N TYR A 197 17.42 3.58 11.64
CA TYR A 197 18.88 3.77 11.71
C TYR A 197 19.35 5.23 11.80
N GLY A 198 18.43 6.19 11.60
CA GLY A 198 18.73 7.63 11.71
C GLY A 198 19.51 8.22 10.52
N TYR A 199 19.50 7.58 9.35
CA TYR A 199 20.11 8.11 8.14
C TYR A 199 19.28 9.24 7.56
N ARG A 200 19.93 10.36 7.20
CA ARG A 200 19.26 11.54 6.64
C ARG A 200 19.34 11.59 5.11
N ASP A 201 20.43 11.07 4.56
CA ASP A 201 20.71 11.11 3.13
C ASP A 201 21.59 9.91 2.71
N PHE A 202 21.85 9.81 1.41
CA PHE A 202 22.69 8.73 0.87
C PHE A 202 24.16 8.83 1.33
N SER A 203 24.65 10.02 1.71
CA SER A 203 26.01 10.16 2.23
C SER A 203 26.17 9.44 3.58
N ASP A 204 25.14 9.50 4.43
CA ASP A 204 25.10 8.77 5.71
C ASP A 204 25.20 7.26 5.45
N VAL A 205 24.39 6.73 4.51
CA VAL A 205 24.42 5.32 4.11
C VAL A 205 25.78 4.96 3.51
N ARG A 206 26.31 5.79 2.61
CA ARG A 206 27.57 5.54 1.91
C ARG A 206 28.74 5.38 2.86
N ARG A 207 28.78 6.13 3.96
CA ARG A 207 29.80 6.00 5.01
C ARG A 207 29.72 4.68 5.79
N ARG A 208 28.58 3.98 5.73
CA ARG A 208 28.37 2.66 6.33
C ARG A 208 28.65 1.50 5.37
N MET A 209 28.81 1.78 4.07
CA MET A 209 29.06 0.75 3.07
C MET A 209 30.54 0.37 3.00
N ALA A 210 30.81 -0.92 2.85
CA ALA A 210 32.12 -1.47 2.57
C ALA A 210 32.04 -2.54 1.46
N GLN A 211 33.07 -2.62 0.62
CA GLN A 211 33.20 -3.67 -0.38
C GLN A 211 33.85 -4.88 0.29
N ALA A 212 33.21 -6.06 0.22
CA ALA A 212 33.72 -7.31 0.75
C ALA A 212 33.79 -8.35 -0.37
N GLY A 213 34.94 -8.42 -1.05
CA GLY A 213 35.09 -9.24 -2.26
C GLY A 213 34.08 -8.81 -3.33
N ARG A 214 33.21 -9.74 -3.75
CA ARG A 214 32.16 -9.49 -4.75
C ARG A 214 30.88 -8.86 -4.18
N ASP A 215 30.79 -8.69 -2.86
CA ASP A 215 29.58 -8.25 -2.16
C ASP A 215 29.75 -6.84 -1.59
N VAL A 216 28.62 -6.15 -1.35
CA VAL A 216 28.58 -4.92 -0.55
C VAL A 216 28.03 -5.23 0.83
N VAL A 217 28.64 -4.69 1.88
CA VAL A 217 28.13 -4.78 3.25
C VAL A 217 27.79 -3.38 3.76
N ILE A 218 26.59 -3.21 4.33
CA ILE A 218 26.18 -2.00 5.04
C ILE A 218 26.26 -2.28 6.55
N HIS A 219 27.08 -1.51 7.28
CA HIS A 219 27.28 -1.66 8.71
C HIS A 219 26.49 -0.63 9.51
N HIS A 220 25.44 -1.08 10.21
CA HIS A 220 24.53 -0.21 10.93
C HIS A 220 25.04 0.14 12.35
N PRO A 221 24.61 1.28 12.94
CA PRO A 221 25.10 1.75 14.25
C PRO A 221 24.90 0.78 15.41
N ASN A 222 23.83 -0.01 15.38
CA ASN A 222 23.39 -0.93 16.43
C ASN A 222 24.01 -2.34 16.31
N GLY A 223 24.87 -2.58 15.31
CA GLY A 223 25.48 -3.88 15.05
C GLY A 223 24.84 -4.67 13.91
N ASP A 224 23.68 -4.23 13.43
CA ASP A 224 22.99 -4.84 12.30
C ASP A 224 23.81 -4.72 11.01
N ARG A 225 23.55 -5.62 10.07
CA ARG A 225 24.26 -5.66 8.79
C ARG A 225 23.33 -6.07 7.66
N VAL A 226 23.54 -5.47 6.50
CA VAL A 226 22.94 -5.95 5.24
C VAL A 226 24.06 -6.30 4.28
N VAL A 227 24.09 -7.53 3.79
CA VAL A 227 25.05 -8.01 2.78
C VAL A 227 24.33 -8.15 1.44
N ILE A 228 24.69 -7.33 0.46
CA ILE A 228 24.15 -7.39 -0.90
C ILE A 228 25.11 -8.21 -1.75
N LYS A 229 24.67 -9.40 -2.16
CA LYS A 229 25.48 -10.35 -2.91
C LYS A 229 25.76 -9.88 -4.32
N ASP A 230 26.97 -10.18 -4.80
CA ASP A 230 27.39 -9.92 -6.19
C ASP A 230 27.21 -8.46 -6.62
N MET A 231 27.39 -7.54 -5.67
CA MET A 231 27.22 -6.11 -5.86
C MET A 231 28.54 -5.36 -5.76
N GLN A 232 28.72 -4.39 -6.65
CA GLN A 232 29.79 -3.41 -6.56
C GLN A 232 29.26 -2.14 -5.93
N MET A 233 30.00 -1.58 -4.97
CA MET A 233 29.64 -0.33 -4.32
C MET A 233 29.41 0.81 -5.32
N THR A 234 30.11 0.83 -6.45
CA THR A 234 29.97 1.86 -7.50
C THR A 234 28.67 1.74 -8.31
N SER A 235 27.99 0.60 -8.24
CA SER A 235 26.71 0.40 -8.91
C SER A 235 25.56 1.07 -8.15
N LEU A 236 25.69 1.22 -6.83
CA LEU A 236 24.69 1.79 -5.93
C LEU A 236 24.76 3.31 -5.83
N SER A 237 23.60 3.95 -5.78
CA SER A 237 23.43 5.40 -5.68
C SER A 237 22.25 5.75 -4.77
N ALA A 238 22.02 7.05 -4.53
CA ALA A 238 20.86 7.51 -3.75
C ALA A 238 19.51 6.99 -4.30
N ALA A 239 19.41 6.73 -5.61
CA ALA A 239 18.19 6.21 -6.23
C ALA A 239 17.81 4.80 -5.72
N ASN A 240 18.78 4.02 -5.22
CA ASN A 240 18.53 2.69 -4.69
C ASN A 240 18.03 2.70 -3.24
N PHE A 241 17.96 3.85 -2.58
CA PHE A 241 17.63 3.95 -1.16
C PHE A 241 16.38 4.81 -0.97
N LEU A 242 15.42 4.27 -0.23
CA LEU A 242 14.24 4.98 0.23
C LEU A 242 14.62 5.80 1.46
N LEU A 243 14.91 7.09 1.23
CA LEU A 243 15.48 8.02 2.21
C LEU A 243 14.42 9.02 2.71
N PRO A 244 14.66 9.68 3.86
CA PRO A 244 13.84 10.80 4.29
C PRO A 244 13.80 11.95 3.27
N ILE A 245 12.69 12.69 3.24
CA ILE A 245 12.59 13.90 2.43
C ILE A 245 13.40 15.05 3.05
N ASP A 246 14.16 15.75 2.22
CA ASP A 246 14.84 16.99 2.60
C ASP A 246 14.10 18.20 2.01
N LEU A 247 13.32 18.87 2.84
CA LEU A 247 12.56 20.07 2.47
C LEU A 247 13.38 21.36 2.57
N SER A 248 14.65 21.32 2.99
CA SER A 248 15.47 22.54 3.12
C SER A 248 15.71 23.28 1.80
N HIS A 249 15.54 22.57 0.68
CA HIS A 249 15.64 23.10 -0.68
C HIS A 249 14.29 23.43 -1.32
N TYR A 250 13.21 23.44 -0.54
CA TYR A 250 11.85 23.69 -1.01
C TYR A 250 11.22 24.87 -0.27
N ARG A 251 10.21 25.49 -0.90
CA ARG A 251 9.33 26.49 -0.30
C ARG A 251 7.88 26.05 -0.40
N VAL A 252 7.06 26.47 0.54
CA VAL A 252 5.60 26.26 0.50
C VAL A 252 4.99 27.07 -0.65
N THR A 253 4.16 26.45 -1.47
CA THR A 253 3.39 27.07 -2.56
C THR A 253 1.88 26.97 -2.36
N PHE A 254 1.42 26.00 -1.56
CA PHE A 254 0.05 25.90 -1.09
C PHE A 254 0.05 25.45 0.37
N ARG A 255 -0.86 26.01 1.17
CA ARG A 255 -1.11 25.56 2.53
C ARG A 255 -2.58 25.71 2.86
N GLU A 256 -3.14 24.66 3.45
CA GLU A 256 -4.44 24.66 4.11
C GLU A 256 -4.24 24.00 5.46
N GLU A 257 -4.50 24.75 6.53
CA GLU A 257 -4.33 24.32 7.93
C GLU A 257 -5.69 24.05 8.59
N PHE A 258 -6.79 24.21 7.84
CA PHE A 258 -8.16 23.94 8.27
C PHE A 258 -8.61 24.68 9.56
N ASP A 259 -8.09 25.89 9.78
CA ASP A 259 -8.67 26.86 10.73
C ASP A 259 -10.09 27.28 10.30
N THR A 260 -10.32 27.32 8.99
CA THR A 260 -11.62 27.53 8.34
C THR A 260 -11.69 26.66 7.08
N LEU A 261 -12.89 26.44 6.54
CA LEU A 261 -13.06 25.75 5.26
C LEU A 261 -13.67 26.70 4.22
N SER A 262 -12.88 27.07 3.21
CA SER A 262 -13.30 27.95 2.12
C SER A 262 -13.84 27.13 0.94
N LEU A 263 -15.14 26.83 0.96
CA LEU A 263 -15.81 26.17 -0.17
C LEU A 263 -16.05 27.17 -1.30
N VAL A 264 -15.94 26.70 -2.55
CA VAL A 264 -16.25 27.51 -3.74
C VAL A 264 -17.73 27.93 -3.71
N ASP A 265 -17.95 29.24 -3.73
CA ASP A 265 -19.27 29.81 -3.89
C ASP A 265 -19.73 29.66 -5.35
N PRO A 266 -20.92 29.09 -5.58
CA PRO A 266 -21.39 28.74 -6.92
C PRO A 266 -21.78 29.96 -7.77
N THR A 267 -22.03 31.11 -7.13
CA THR A 267 -22.46 32.34 -7.79
C THR A 267 -21.26 33.16 -8.23
N THR A 268 -20.23 33.23 -7.39
CA THR A 268 -19.06 34.07 -7.58
C THR A 268 -17.85 33.30 -8.12
N GLY A 269 -17.83 31.97 -7.97
CA GLY A 269 -16.68 31.12 -8.26
C GLY A 269 -15.51 31.28 -7.27
N ALA A 270 -15.66 32.11 -6.24
CA ALA A 270 -14.63 32.36 -5.24
C ALA A 270 -14.60 31.26 -4.19
N GLY A 271 -13.41 30.80 -3.81
CA GLY A 271 -13.20 29.81 -2.76
C GLY A 271 -12.04 28.89 -3.10
N LEU A 272 -11.61 28.08 -2.13
CA LEU A 272 -10.45 27.20 -2.30
C LEU A 272 -10.85 25.81 -2.76
N TRP A 273 -11.93 25.26 -2.19
CA TRP A 273 -12.30 23.86 -2.37
C TRP A 273 -13.65 23.72 -3.08
N LYS A 274 -13.63 23.11 -4.25
CA LYS A 274 -14.83 22.62 -4.93
C LYS A 274 -15.21 21.24 -4.37
N THR A 275 -16.50 20.88 -4.35
CA THR A 275 -17.02 19.67 -3.68
C THR A 275 -17.52 18.58 -4.63
N GLN A 276 -17.20 18.70 -5.91
CA GLN A 276 -17.60 17.80 -6.98
C GLN A 276 -16.51 17.68 -8.04
N TYR A 277 -16.44 16.53 -8.70
CA TYR A 277 -15.45 16.23 -9.73
C TYR A 277 -15.50 17.24 -10.89
N ALA A 278 -14.37 17.38 -11.59
CA ALA A 278 -14.30 18.14 -12.84
C ALA A 278 -14.85 17.34 -14.03
N SER A 279 -14.70 16.01 -14.02
CA SER A 279 -15.22 15.05 -15.00
C SER A 279 -16.49 14.35 -14.48
N GLY A 280 -17.20 13.64 -15.36
CA GLY A 280 -18.46 12.93 -15.04
C GLY A 280 -19.74 13.57 -15.59
N SER A 281 -19.64 14.69 -16.33
CA SER A 281 -20.80 15.44 -16.82
C SER A 281 -21.46 14.80 -18.05
N GLN A 282 -22.37 13.86 -17.86
CA GLN A 282 -23.50 13.71 -18.79
C GLN A 282 -24.71 14.56 -18.37
N ASP A 283 -24.72 15.06 -17.13
CA ASP A 283 -25.78 15.91 -16.58
C ASP A 283 -25.26 17.28 -16.10
N SER A 284 -26.18 18.22 -15.91
CA SER A 284 -25.92 19.56 -15.34
C SER A 284 -25.16 19.48 -14.00
N ILE A 285 -24.12 20.30 -13.84
CA ILE A 285 -23.36 20.47 -12.58
C ILE A 285 -24.24 20.91 -11.39
N TRP A 286 -25.45 21.39 -11.66
CA TRP A 286 -26.38 21.92 -10.66
C TRP A 286 -27.49 20.94 -10.27
N THR A 287 -27.84 19.98 -11.14
CA THR A 287 -29.00 19.10 -10.95
C THR A 287 -28.72 17.61 -11.21
N GLY A 288 -27.47 17.27 -11.54
CA GLY A 288 -27.01 15.91 -11.79
C GLY A 288 -26.18 15.34 -10.64
N TYR A 289 -26.18 14.02 -10.49
CA TYR A 289 -25.40 13.30 -9.49
C TYR A 289 -24.06 12.75 -10.04
N SER A 290 -23.91 12.76 -11.37
CA SER A 290 -22.82 12.09 -12.10
C SER A 290 -21.41 12.66 -11.86
N SER A 291 -21.30 13.89 -11.33
CA SER A 291 -20.03 14.50 -10.89
C SER A 291 -19.77 14.37 -9.38
N ARG A 292 -20.64 13.66 -8.65
CA ARG A 292 -20.61 13.55 -7.18
C ARG A 292 -20.38 12.13 -6.68
N THR A 293 -19.97 11.22 -7.55
CA THR A 293 -19.67 9.82 -7.23
C THR A 293 -18.98 9.19 -8.45
N LEU A 294 -18.10 8.21 -8.24
CA LEU A 294 -17.48 7.49 -9.36
C LEU A 294 -18.21 6.16 -9.60
N ALA A 295 -19.22 6.20 -10.47
CA ALA A 295 -19.99 5.01 -10.85
C ALA A 295 -19.14 3.84 -11.39
N PRO A 296 -18.05 4.04 -12.18
CA PRO A 296 -17.19 2.94 -12.63
C PRO A 296 -16.50 2.18 -11.50
N ASN A 297 -16.32 2.81 -10.34
CA ASN A 297 -15.75 2.18 -9.15
C ASN A 297 -16.81 1.46 -8.30
N GLU A 298 -18.08 1.50 -8.69
CA GLU A 298 -19.22 0.98 -7.93
C GLU A 298 -19.37 1.60 -6.53
N GLU A 299 -18.94 2.86 -6.38
CA GLU A 299 -19.08 3.64 -5.15
C GLU A 299 -20.56 3.82 -4.74
N LEU A 300 -20.84 3.73 -3.44
CA LEU A 300 -22.20 3.74 -2.89
C LEU A 300 -22.61 5.07 -2.24
N GLN A 301 -21.67 6.00 -2.11
CA GLN A 301 -21.92 7.34 -1.61
C GLN A 301 -22.23 8.33 -2.72
N LEU A 302 -23.00 9.36 -2.35
CA LEU A 302 -23.04 10.64 -3.04
C LEU A 302 -22.21 11.67 -2.24
N TYR A 303 -21.31 12.39 -2.92
CA TYR A 303 -20.60 13.54 -2.33
C TYR A 303 -21.53 14.74 -2.24
N VAL A 304 -21.78 15.19 -1.01
CA VAL A 304 -22.73 16.25 -0.70
C VAL A 304 -22.03 17.47 -0.10
N ASP A 305 -22.70 18.61 -0.15
CA ASP A 305 -22.25 19.86 0.45
C ASP A 305 -23.48 20.68 0.90
N PRO A 306 -23.29 21.74 1.73
CA PRO A 306 -24.40 22.49 2.31
C PRO A 306 -25.37 23.10 1.29
N GLN A 307 -24.97 23.24 0.03
CA GLN A 307 -25.75 23.89 -1.02
C GLN A 307 -26.47 22.89 -1.94
N LEU A 308 -26.16 21.59 -1.85
CA LEU A 308 -26.80 20.56 -2.67
C LEU A 308 -28.32 20.53 -2.46
N THR A 309 -29.07 20.58 -3.56
CA THR A 309 -30.55 20.51 -3.55
C THR A 309 -31.10 19.14 -3.94
N GLY A 310 -30.28 18.27 -4.52
CA GLY A 310 -30.70 17.01 -5.15
C GLY A 310 -31.77 17.25 -6.23
N LYS A 311 -32.79 16.39 -6.31
CA LYS A 311 -33.97 16.60 -7.19
C LYS A 311 -34.85 17.80 -6.79
N GLY A 312 -34.58 18.48 -5.68
CA GLY A 312 -35.33 19.62 -5.18
C GLY A 312 -34.79 20.97 -5.65
N ASN A 313 -35.43 22.05 -5.18
CA ASN A 313 -35.07 23.45 -5.47
C ASN A 313 -34.62 24.23 -4.22
N ARG A 314 -34.33 23.53 -3.12
CA ARG A 314 -33.85 24.11 -1.86
C ARG A 314 -32.67 23.28 -1.35
N ALA A 315 -31.69 23.96 -0.76
CA ALA A 315 -30.54 23.32 -0.14
C ALA A 315 -31.00 22.37 0.96
N LEU A 316 -30.45 21.15 0.96
CA LEU A 316 -30.76 20.11 1.94
C LEU A 316 -30.04 20.32 3.28
N GLY A 317 -29.04 21.20 3.32
CA GLY A 317 -28.25 21.48 4.52
C GLY A 317 -27.36 20.32 4.97
N LEU A 318 -27.13 19.33 4.10
CA LEU A 318 -26.22 18.22 4.37
C LEU A 318 -24.79 18.74 4.38
N ASN A 319 -24.02 18.42 5.41
CA ASN A 319 -22.64 18.87 5.51
C ASN A 319 -21.75 17.74 6.03
N PRO A 320 -20.93 17.12 5.18
CA PRO A 320 -20.02 16.06 5.61
C PRO A 320 -18.78 16.65 6.32
N PHE A 321 -18.59 17.97 6.28
CA PHE A 321 -17.41 18.66 6.77
C PHE A 321 -17.65 19.27 8.16
N ARG A 322 -16.70 19.09 9.07
CA ARG A 322 -16.67 19.81 10.35
C ARG A 322 -15.24 20.10 10.76
N ILE A 323 -14.95 21.33 11.14
CA ILE A 323 -13.68 21.70 11.76
C ILE A 323 -13.82 21.68 13.28
N SER A 324 -12.86 21.08 13.96
CA SER A 324 -12.69 21.15 15.41
C SER A 324 -11.20 21.17 15.73
N ASP A 325 -10.74 22.13 16.52
CA ASP A 325 -9.36 22.19 17.01
C ASP A 325 -8.30 22.13 15.90
N GLY A 326 -8.53 22.86 14.79
CA GLY A 326 -7.63 22.89 13.63
C GLY A 326 -7.67 21.64 12.75
N THR A 327 -8.56 20.68 13.02
CA THR A 327 -8.70 19.46 12.22
C THR A 327 -10.00 19.48 11.43
N LEU A 328 -9.91 19.30 10.11
CA LEU A 328 -11.05 18.97 9.26
C LEU A 328 -11.45 17.51 9.46
N ARG A 329 -12.74 17.28 9.67
CA ARG A 329 -13.37 15.97 9.60
C ARG A 329 -14.24 15.89 8.34
N ILE A 330 -14.02 14.86 7.52
CA ILE A 330 -14.90 14.44 6.44
C ILE A 330 -15.64 13.18 6.90
N ARG A 331 -16.97 13.22 6.98
CA ARG A 331 -17.79 12.08 7.41
C ARG A 331 -18.46 11.40 6.23
N GLY A 332 -18.28 10.09 6.16
CA GLY A 332 -19.11 9.19 5.37
C GLY A 332 -20.14 8.51 6.27
N GLU A 333 -21.42 8.56 5.92
CA GLU A 333 -22.51 8.00 6.72
C GLU A 333 -23.72 7.58 5.89
N ARG A 334 -24.69 6.91 6.50
CA ARG A 334 -25.94 6.54 5.84
C ARG A 334 -26.74 7.79 5.47
N THR A 335 -27.27 7.83 4.26
CA THR A 335 -28.17 8.89 3.82
C THR A 335 -29.41 8.91 4.72
N PRO A 336 -29.81 10.06 5.29
CA PRO A 336 -31.04 10.13 6.07
C PRO A 336 -32.25 9.72 5.22
N GLU A 337 -33.10 8.83 5.75
CA GLU A 337 -34.22 8.25 5.01
C GLU A 337 -35.17 9.31 4.41
N ALA A 338 -35.33 10.45 5.10
CA ALA A 338 -36.16 11.55 4.63
C ALA A 338 -35.66 12.22 3.32
N VAL A 339 -34.37 12.16 3.02
CA VAL A 339 -33.77 12.81 1.84
C VAL A 339 -33.30 11.82 0.78
N LYS A 340 -33.30 10.52 1.08
CA LYS A 340 -32.83 9.46 0.19
C LYS A 340 -33.51 9.46 -1.20
N PRO A 341 -34.85 9.61 -1.34
CA PRO A 341 -35.49 9.71 -2.65
C PRO A 341 -35.07 10.96 -3.46
N ILE A 342 -34.70 12.04 -2.75
CA ILE A 342 -34.23 13.30 -3.33
C ILE A 342 -32.79 13.14 -3.85
N LEU A 343 -32.02 12.22 -3.26
CA LEU A 343 -30.64 11.90 -3.60
C LEU A 343 -30.52 10.61 -4.44
N TRP A 344 -31.49 10.34 -5.34
CA TRP A 344 -31.47 9.19 -6.24
C TRP A 344 -31.25 7.83 -5.54
N ASP A 345 -31.73 7.73 -4.30
CA ASP A 345 -31.65 6.53 -3.49
C ASP A 345 -30.24 6.05 -3.14
N TYR A 346 -29.23 6.93 -3.29
CA TYR A 346 -27.88 6.66 -2.79
C TYR A 346 -27.92 6.33 -1.30
N ALA A 347 -27.34 5.18 -0.94
CA ALA A 347 -27.42 4.64 0.41
C ALA A 347 -26.55 5.41 1.42
N TYR A 348 -25.52 6.10 0.93
CA TYR A 348 -24.57 6.83 1.75
C TYR A 348 -24.34 8.25 1.22
N THR A 349 -23.92 9.13 2.13
CA THR A 349 -23.41 10.47 1.82
C THR A 349 -21.99 10.61 2.36
N SER A 350 -21.15 11.36 1.65
CA SER A 350 -19.80 11.68 2.10
C SER A 350 -19.31 13.03 1.57
N GLY A 351 -18.03 13.36 1.76
CA GLY A 351 -17.40 14.58 1.27
C GLY A 351 -16.23 14.35 0.32
N LEU A 352 -16.09 15.28 -0.62
CA LEU A 352 -14.95 15.45 -1.52
C LEU A 352 -14.55 16.93 -1.49
N LEU A 353 -13.25 17.20 -1.51
CA LEU A 353 -12.68 18.54 -1.68
C LEU A 353 -11.66 18.48 -2.83
N THR A 354 -11.73 19.42 -3.77
CA THR A 354 -10.74 19.52 -4.84
C THR A 354 -10.29 20.96 -5.10
N THR A 355 -9.00 21.14 -5.40
CA THR A 355 -8.42 22.43 -5.78
C THR A 355 -8.53 22.76 -7.26
N GLN A 356 -9.31 22.00 -8.03
CA GLN A 356 -9.35 22.09 -9.50
C GLN A 356 -9.52 23.51 -10.06
N THR A 357 -10.27 24.39 -9.39
CA THR A 357 -10.49 25.79 -9.81
C THR A 357 -9.56 26.80 -9.15
N SER A 358 -8.75 26.39 -8.17
CA SER A 358 -8.05 27.30 -7.26
C SER A 358 -6.53 27.09 -7.25
N PHE A 359 -6.06 25.85 -7.37
CA PHE A 359 -4.64 25.53 -7.31
C PHE A 359 -4.31 24.26 -8.13
N ALA A 360 -3.28 24.37 -8.96
CA ALA A 360 -2.62 23.26 -9.61
C ALA A 360 -1.12 23.57 -9.72
N GLN A 361 -0.29 22.52 -9.72
CA GLN A 361 1.16 22.67 -9.84
C GLN A 361 1.74 21.51 -10.64
N THR A 362 2.80 21.79 -11.42
CA THR A 362 3.63 20.75 -12.04
C THR A 362 4.83 20.49 -11.15
N TYR A 363 5.05 19.22 -10.80
CA TYR A 363 6.11 18.77 -9.90
C TYR A 363 6.01 19.38 -8.48
N GLY A 364 6.89 18.92 -7.59
CA GLY A 364 6.95 19.36 -6.20
C GLY A 364 6.56 18.26 -5.22
N TYR A 365 6.55 18.63 -3.93
CA TYR A 365 6.12 17.73 -2.85
C TYR A 365 4.71 18.09 -2.42
N PHE A 366 3.80 17.13 -2.48
CA PHE A 366 2.41 17.27 -2.05
C PHE A 366 2.22 16.41 -0.81
N GLU A 367 1.81 17.00 0.30
CA GLU A 367 1.67 16.32 1.58
C GLU A 367 0.31 16.61 2.22
N ILE A 368 -0.27 15.58 2.82
CA ILE A 368 -1.41 15.66 3.72
C ILE A 368 -1.03 15.04 5.07
N ARG A 369 -1.40 15.68 6.17
CA ARG A 369 -1.35 15.08 7.50
C ARG A 369 -2.74 14.64 7.92
N ALA A 370 -2.94 13.35 8.11
CA ALA A 370 -4.27 12.80 8.33
C ALA A 370 -4.27 11.57 9.24
N ARG A 371 -5.43 11.33 9.88
CA ARG A 371 -5.77 10.06 10.53
C ARG A 371 -6.90 9.41 9.73
N LEU A 372 -6.66 8.18 9.29
CA LEU A 372 -7.56 7.49 8.37
C LEU A 372 -8.69 6.78 9.14
N PRO A 373 -9.90 6.63 8.56
CA PRO A 373 -10.96 5.82 9.14
C PRO A 373 -10.60 4.33 9.14
N SER A 374 -11.15 3.59 10.10
CA SER A 374 -11.17 2.12 10.09
C SER A 374 -12.56 1.60 9.80
N GLY A 375 -12.66 0.43 9.16
CA GLY A 375 -13.92 -0.29 8.99
C GLY A 375 -14.14 -0.75 7.55
N GLN A 376 -14.88 -1.84 7.39
CA GLN A 376 -15.17 -2.36 6.05
C GLN A 376 -15.91 -1.35 5.19
N GLY A 377 -15.48 -1.21 3.93
CA GLY A 377 -16.12 -0.38 2.93
C GLY A 377 -15.92 1.13 3.08
N VAL A 378 -14.91 1.56 3.83
CA VAL A 378 -14.45 2.95 3.85
C VAL A 378 -13.21 3.09 2.98
N TRP A 379 -13.15 4.14 2.15
CA TRP A 379 -12.08 4.34 1.20
C TRP A 379 -11.66 5.83 1.13
N PRO A 380 -10.85 6.31 2.09
CA PRO A 380 -10.25 7.64 2.00
C PRO A 380 -9.15 7.68 0.93
N ALA A 381 -9.01 8.84 0.29
CA ALA A 381 -7.94 9.09 -0.66
C ALA A 381 -7.44 10.54 -0.64
N PHE A 382 -6.14 10.71 -0.92
CA PHE A 382 -5.53 11.97 -1.32
C PHE A 382 -4.74 11.74 -2.61
N TRP A 383 -5.13 12.45 -3.67
CA TRP A 383 -4.71 12.12 -5.02
C TRP A 383 -4.74 13.34 -5.94
N LEU A 384 -4.13 13.21 -7.11
CA LEU A 384 -3.88 14.28 -8.06
C LEU A 384 -4.38 13.89 -9.45
N LEU A 385 -4.99 14.85 -10.12
CA LEU A 385 -5.43 14.73 -11.51
C LEU A 385 -4.89 15.87 -12.38
N PRO A 386 -4.58 15.61 -13.67
CA PRO A 386 -4.11 16.63 -14.59
C PRO A 386 -5.19 17.69 -14.84
N THR A 387 -4.77 18.96 -14.97
CA THR A 387 -5.68 20.07 -15.28
C THR A 387 -6.36 19.91 -16.64
N GLU A 388 -5.68 19.26 -17.58
CA GLU A 388 -6.22 18.88 -18.88
C GLU A 388 -6.20 17.34 -18.96
N PRO A 389 -7.37 16.67 -19.02
CA PRO A 389 -7.43 15.22 -19.06
C PRO A 389 -6.60 14.64 -20.22
N ASN A 390 -5.69 13.72 -19.92
CA ASN A 390 -4.76 13.14 -20.90
C ASN A 390 -4.76 11.60 -20.84
N GLY A 391 -5.94 11.00 -20.76
CA GLY A 391 -6.14 9.56 -20.63
C GLY A 391 -6.50 9.18 -19.20
N ILE A 392 -5.77 8.23 -18.62
CA ILE A 392 -5.98 7.74 -17.25
C ILE A 392 -4.95 8.29 -16.26
N SER A 393 -4.25 9.37 -16.60
CA SER A 393 -3.18 9.89 -15.73
C SER A 393 -3.73 10.31 -14.38
N GLU A 394 -3.23 9.68 -13.33
CA GLU A 394 -3.67 9.88 -11.95
C GLU A 394 -2.50 9.57 -11.01
N LEU A 395 -2.32 10.39 -9.98
CA LEU A 395 -1.30 10.15 -8.97
C LEU A 395 -1.93 10.10 -7.58
N ASP A 396 -2.01 8.90 -7.04
CA ASP A 396 -2.54 8.63 -5.71
C ASP A 396 -1.42 8.75 -4.69
N VAL A 397 -1.46 9.84 -3.90
CA VAL A 397 -0.53 10.03 -2.79
C VAL A 397 -0.77 8.96 -1.74
N PHE A 398 -2.04 8.71 -1.44
CA PHE A 398 -2.48 7.51 -0.75
C PHE A 398 -3.94 7.16 -1.04
N GLU A 399 -4.23 5.87 -0.98
CA GLU A 399 -5.57 5.28 -0.81
C GLU A 399 -5.52 4.23 0.31
N GLN A 400 -6.63 3.98 0.99
CA GLN A 400 -6.72 2.96 2.04
C GLN A 400 -8.12 2.33 2.02
N LEU A 401 -8.24 1.05 2.40
CA LEU A 401 -9.51 0.30 2.41
C LEU A 401 -9.94 -0.07 3.84
N GLY A 402 -9.99 0.92 4.72
CA GLY A 402 -10.44 0.74 6.11
C GLY A 402 -9.54 -0.08 7.03
N GLY A 403 -8.37 -0.52 6.54
CA GLY A 403 -7.35 -1.27 7.28
C GLY A 403 -6.08 -0.46 7.54
N THR A 404 -4.94 -1.13 7.67
CA THR A 404 -3.63 -0.51 7.92
C THR A 404 -2.74 -0.45 6.68
N THR A 405 -3.20 -1.02 5.57
CA THR A 405 -2.50 -0.97 4.28
C THR A 405 -2.76 0.36 3.60
N ILE A 406 -1.68 1.02 3.21
CA ILE A 406 -1.68 2.25 2.43
C ILE A 406 -1.25 1.92 1.01
N HIS A 407 -2.11 2.23 0.05
CA HIS A 407 -1.87 2.04 -1.38
C HIS A 407 -1.39 3.34 -2.00
N GLN A 408 -0.36 3.27 -2.82
CA GLN A 408 0.30 4.39 -3.47
C GLN A 408 0.39 4.06 -4.95
N THR A 409 -0.27 4.85 -5.79
CA THR A 409 -0.48 4.42 -7.18
C THR A 409 -0.20 5.56 -8.15
N ALA A 410 0.42 5.22 -9.28
CA ALA A 410 0.41 6.05 -10.47
C ALA A 410 -0.36 5.31 -11.57
N HIS A 411 -1.39 5.94 -12.12
CA HIS A 411 -2.11 5.44 -13.29
C HIS A 411 -1.61 6.21 -14.51
N SER A 412 -1.20 5.53 -15.57
CA SER A 412 -0.63 6.15 -16.77
C SER A 412 -1.18 5.46 -18.02
N GLY A 413 -1.58 6.26 -19.01
CA GLY A 413 -2.23 5.85 -20.24
C GLY A 413 -1.32 5.81 -21.47
N THR A 414 0.01 5.72 -21.30
CA THR A 414 0.95 5.71 -22.45
C THR A 414 0.61 4.64 -23.49
N THR A 415 0.89 4.94 -24.76
CA THR A 415 0.37 4.25 -25.96
C THR A 415 0.82 2.79 -26.15
N SER A 416 1.74 2.28 -25.33
CA SER A 416 2.23 0.89 -25.42
C SER A 416 1.59 -0.07 -24.42
N ALA A 417 1.07 0.41 -23.28
CA ALA A 417 0.21 -0.32 -22.34
C ALA A 417 -0.22 0.64 -21.21
N PRO A 418 -1.46 0.53 -20.67
CA PRO A 418 -1.81 1.20 -19.43
C PRO A 418 -0.90 0.67 -18.30
N VAL A 419 -0.16 1.58 -17.65
CA VAL A 419 0.68 1.24 -16.51
C VAL A 419 -0.04 1.71 -15.26
N ARG A 420 -0.59 0.76 -14.49
CA ARG A 420 -0.92 0.99 -13.08
C ARG A 420 0.31 0.57 -12.26
N ALA A 421 0.92 1.53 -11.59
CA ALA A 421 2.04 1.31 -10.70
C ALA A 421 1.64 1.50 -9.25
N GLY A 422 1.11 0.43 -8.66
CA GLY A 422 0.70 0.38 -7.26
C GLY A 422 1.78 -0.20 -6.35
N PHE A 423 1.94 0.43 -5.18
CA PHE A 423 2.75 -0.06 -4.07
C PHE A 423 1.86 -0.11 -2.82
N ALA A 424 2.04 -1.14 -1.99
CA ALA A 424 1.37 -1.25 -0.70
C ALA A 424 2.37 -1.07 0.45
N THR A 425 2.02 -0.29 1.47
CA THR A 425 2.85 -0.11 2.66
C THR A 425 2.01 -0.27 3.91
N GLN A 426 2.45 -1.11 4.85
CA GLN A 426 1.76 -1.30 6.13
C GLN A 426 2.07 -0.16 7.10
N VAL A 427 1.02 0.44 7.65
CA VAL A 427 1.09 1.47 8.69
C VAL A 427 0.10 1.08 9.78
N ALA A 428 0.57 0.32 10.77
CA ALA A 428 -0.27 -0.29 11.80
C ALA A 428 -1.13 0.72 12.58
N THR A 429 -0.66 1.96 12.69
CA THR A 429 -1.28 3.05 13.44
C THR A 429 -2.09 4.01 12.58
N ALA A 430 -2.24 3.77 11.27
CA ALA A 430 -2.91 4.68 10.33
C ALA A 430 -4.32 5.12 10.76
N THR A 431 -5.02 4.24 11.47
CA THR A 431 -6.41 4.47 11.91
C THR A 431 -6.52 5.08 13.32
N SER A 432 -5.43 5.06 14.08
CA SER A 432 -5.38 5.49 15.49
C SER A 432 -4.56 6.76 15.70
N TYR A 433 -3.60 7.05 14.83
CA TYR A 433 -2.73 8.23 14.91
C TYR A 433 -2.73 9.02 13.59
N PHE A 434 -2.36 10.29 13.69
CA PHE A 434 -2.08 11.10 12.51
C PHE A 434 -0.71 10.73 11.94
N HIS A 435 -0.65 10.56 10.63
CA HIS A 435 0.55 10.34 9.85
C HIS A 435 0.66 11.40 8.76
N THR A 436 1.87 11.66 8.26
CA THR A 436 2.01 12.41 7.00
C THR A 436 2.09 11.46 5.82
N TYR A 437 1.34 11.76 4.77
CA TYR A 437 1.36 11.04 3.50
C TYR A 437 1.73 12.05 2.43
N GLY A 438 2.77 11.76 1.65
CA GLY A 438 3.19 12.70 0.63
C GLY A 438 3.79 12.06 -0.60
N VAL A 439 3.87 12.84 -1.68
CA VAL A 439 4.52 12.44 -2.92
C VAL A 439 5.41 13.55 -3.43
N LEU A 440 6.69 13.25 -3.64
CA LEU A 440 7.62 14.10 -4.38
C LEU A 440 7.56 13.66 -5.83
N TRP A 441 6.98 14.50 -6.66
CA TRP A 441 6.90 14.29 -8.10
C TRP A 441 7.86 15.26 -8.79
N THR A 442 8.77 14.72 -9.59
CA THR A 442 9.75 15.46 -10.39
C THR A 442 9.61 15.06 -11.86
N ALA A 443 10.38 15.70 -12.74
CA ALA A 443 10.43 15.29 -14.14
C ALA A 443 11.03 13.88 -14.32
N GLN A 444 11.75 13.34 -13.33
CA GLN A 444 12.45 12.06 -13.45
C GLN A 444 11.83 10.96 -12.60
N THR A 445 11.35 11.30 -11.40
CA THR A 445 10.85 10.34 -10.42
C THR A 445 9.55 10.79 -9.76
N VAL A 446 8.74 9.79 -9.42
CA VAL A 446 7.65 9.88 -8.45
C VAL A 446 8.09 9.09 -7.22
N THR A 447 8.16 9.74 -6.07
CA THR A 447 8.58 9.12 -4.81
C THR A 447 7.52 9.39 -3.75
N TRP A 448 6.95 8.33 -3.18
CA TRP A 448 5.96 8.45 -2.12
C TRP A 448 6.62 8.36 -0.75
N TYR A 449 6.02 9.03 0.23
CA TYR A 449 6.50 9.19 1.58
C TYR A 449 5.40 8.91 2.59
N ILE A 450 5.77 8.27 3.69
CA ILE A 450 4.95 8.14 4.89
C ILE A 450 5.81 8.62 6.05
N ASP A 451 5.29 9.56 6.84
CA ASP A 451 5.99 10.22 7.95
C ASP A 451 7.36 10.80 7.55
N GLY A 452 7.40 11.40 6.36
CA GLY A 452 8.61 12.00 5.79
C GLY A 452 9.67 11.01 5.33
N VAL A 453 9.44 9.69 5.40
CA VAL A 453 10.35 8.64 4.92
C VAL A 453 9.81 8.03 3.64
N ALA A 454 10.65 7.92 2.60
CA ALA A 454 10.20 7.34 1.35
C ALA A 454 9.72 5.90 1.55
N SER A 455 8.56 5.57 0.99
CA SER A 455 7.96 4.24 1.06
C SER A 455 8.05 3.53 -0.29
N ALA A 456 8.02 4.27 -1.39
CA ALA A 456 8.10 3.73 -2.74
C ALA A 456 8.64 4.78 -3.71
N ALA A 457 9.19 4.32 -4.84
CA ALA A 457 9.62 5.21 -5.92
C ALA A 457 9.49 4.53 -7.28
N MET A 458 9.27 5.33 -8.31
CA MET A 458 9.36 4.92 -9.71
C MET A 458 9.82 6.07 -10.60
N ALA A 459 10.18 5.76 -11.84
CA ALA A 459 10.39 6.78 -12.86
C ALA A 459 9.05 7.49 -13.18
N THR A 460 9.09 8.80 -13.39
CA THR A 460 7.91 9.57 -13.79
C THR A 460 7.38 9.07 -15.14
N PRO A 461 6.10 8.70 -15.24
CA PRO A 461 5.52 8.28 -16.51
C PRO A 461 5.57 9.39 -17.57
N PRO A 462 5.77 9.06 -18.86
CA PRO A 462 5.87 10.04 -19.94
C PRO A 462 4.67 10.98 -20.13
N ASP A 463 3.49 10.62 -19.62
CA ASP A 463 2.26 11.43 -19.65
C ASP A 463 2.03 12.25 -18.38
N MET A 464 2.89 12.14 -17.36
CA MET A 464 2.80 12.89 -16.10
C MET A 464 3.75 14.09 -16.06
N HIS A 465 3.53 15.05 -16.96
CA HIS A 465 4.33 16.28 -17.07
C HIS A 465 3.49 17.57 -17.18
N GLN A 466 2.17 17.49 -17.03
CA GLN A 466 1.25 18.65 -17.03
C GLN A 466 0.84 19.02 -15.59
N PRO A 467 0.46 20.28 -15.28
CA PRO A 467 -0.01 20.64 -13.95
C PRO A 467 -1.13 19.71 -13.46
N MET A 468 -1.07 19.36 -12.17
CA MET A 468 -2.11 18.57 -11.53
C MET A 468 -2.71 19.33 -10.35
N TYR A 469 -4.02 19.14 -10.12
CA TYR A 469 -4.75 19.64 -8.97
C TYR A 469 -5.00 18.50 -7.97
N MET A 470 -5.31 18.85 -6.72
CA MET A 470 -5.49 17.89 -5.63
C MET A 470 -6.95 17.53 -5.40
N LEU A 471 -7.18 16.33 -4.90
CA LEU A 471 -8.45 15.82 -4.40
C LEU A 471 -8.26 15.15 -3.04
N VAL A 472 -9.17 15.42 -2.10
CA VAL A 472 -9.26 14.78 -0.78
C VAL A 472 -10.70 14.29 -0.63
N ASN A 473 -10.92 12.98 -0.50
CA ASN A 473 -12.27 12.44 -0.36
C ASN A 473 -12.33 11.23 0.57
N LEU A 474 -13.56 10.88 0.95
CA LEU A 474 -13.87 9.62 1.63
C LEU A 474 -14.96 8.88 0.83
N ALA A 475 -14.57 7.92 0.00
CA ALA A 475 -15.52 7.03 -0.67
C ALA A 475 -16.08 5.98 0.32
N ILE A 476 -17.26 5.45 0.02
CA ILE A 476 -17.95 4.40 0.77
C ILE A 476 -18.42 3.32 -0.20
N GLY A 477 -18.01 2.07 0.02
CA GLY A 477 -18.28 0.98 -0.91
C GLY A 477 -17.27 0.92 -2.05
N GLY A 478 -17.70 0.28 -3.14
CA GLY A 478 -16.89 0.12 -4.35
C GLY A 478 -16.39 -1.29 -4.56
N SER A 479 -16.09 -1.63 -5.81
CA SER A 479 -15.61 -2.96 -6.21
C SER A 479 -14.27 -3.31 -5.55
N TRP A 480 -13.44 -2.32 -5.25
CA TRP A 480 -12.17 -2.50 -4.54
C TRP A 480 -12.30 -2.32 -3.02
N GLY A 481 -12.97 -1.28 -2.53
CA GLY A 481 -13.18 -1.04 -1.10
C GLY A 481 -14.08 -2.06 -0.39
N GLY A 482 -14.90 -2.78 -1.16
CA GLY A 482 -15.94 -3.66 -0.64
C GLY A 482 -17.08 -2.86 0.00
N ASN A 483 -18.24 -3.48 0.16
CA ASN A 483 -19.41 -2.78 0.68
C ASN A 483 -19.40 -2.73 2.23
N PRO A 484 -19.88 -1.64 2.86
CA PRO A 484 -20.06 -1.60 4.30
C PRO A 484 -21.03 -2.68 4.79
N GLY A 485 -20.74 -3.23 5.97
CA GLY A 485 -21.62 -4.19 6.64
C GLY A 485 -22.92 -3.55 7.18
N PRO A 486 -23.87 -4.38 7.66
CA PRO A 486 -25.14 -3.89 8.21
C PRO A 486 -24.94 -2.94 9.40
N ASP A 487 -23.90 -3.17 10.22
CA ASP A 487 -23.60 -2.38 11.41
C ASP A 487 -22.81 -1.09 11.15
N PHE A 488 -22.68 -0.66 9.89
CA PHE A 488 -22.01 0.59 9.56
C PHE A 488 -22.77 1.81 10.12
N VAL A 489 -22.13 2.52 11.06
CA VAL A 489 -22.66 3.71 11.73
C VAL A 489 -22.04 5.03 11.22
N GLY A 490 -21.13 4.94 10.26
CA GLY A 490 -20.37 6.07 9.72
C GLY A 490 -18.87 5.95 10.00
N ALA A 491 -18.10 6.75 9.26
CA ALA A 491 -16.65 6.82 9.35
C ALA A 491 -16.18 8.26 9.22
N ASP A 492 -15.16 8.62 10.00
CA ASP A 492 -14.58 9.95 10.02
C ASP A 492 -13.14 9.91 9.48
N PHE A 493 -12.88 10.63 8.40
CA PHE A 493 -11.55 10.90 7.87
C PHE A 493 -11.08 12.26 8.38
N LEU A 494 -9.99 12.28 9.13
CA LEU A 494 -9.50 13.48 9.80
C LEU A 494 -8.25 14.01 9.11
N VAL A 495 -8.26 15.29 8.77
CA VAL A 495 -7.17 15.98 8.09
C VAL A 495 -6.76 17.19 8.92
N ASP A 496 -5.49 17.21 9.30
CA ASP A 496 -4.86 18.32 10.05
C ASP A 496 -4.41 19.42 9.09
N TYR A 497 -3.69 19.07 8.02
CA TYR A 497 -3.30 20.04 7.00
C TYR A 497 -3.10 19.38 5.63
N VAL A 498 -3.10 20.22 4.59
CA VAL A 498 -2.58 19.94 3.25
C VAL A 498 -1.54 20.99 2.89
N ARG A 499 -0.33 20.57 2.49
CA ARG A 499 0.77 21.46 2.10
C ARG A 499 1.39 21.01 0.80
N VAL A 500 1.74 21.97 -0.05
CA VAL A 500 2.48 21.73 -1.29
C VAL A 500 3.74 22.57 -1.29
N TYR A 501 4.83 21.99 -1.76
CA TYR A 501 6.13 22.60 -1.83
C TYR A 501 6.71 22.54 -3.24
N ALA A 502 7.42 23.58 -3.65
CA ALA A 502 8.18 23.62 -4.89
C ALA A 502 9.67 23.87 -4.62
N PRO A 503 10.58 23.39 -5.47
CA PRO A 503 12.00 23.68 -5.32
C PRO A 503 12.28 25.18 -5.26
N ASN A 504 13.27 25.57 -4.46
CA ASN A 504 13.70 26.97 -4.39
C ASN A 504 14.17 27.46 -5.76
N GLY A 505 13.75 28.68 -6.15
CA GLY A 505 14.12 29.29 -7.43
C GLY A 505 13.25 28.90 -8.64
N THR A 506 12.31 27.95 -8.52
CA THR A 506 11.31 27.71 -9.57
C THR A 506 10.28 28.84 -9.60
N ALA A 507 9.99 29.43 -10.77
CA ALA A 507 8.92 30.42 -10.90
C ALA A 507 7.57 29.81 -10.44
N PRO A 508 6.64 30.61 -9.87
CA PRO A 508 5.30 30.11 -9.57
C PRO A 508 4.66 29.54 -10.84
N SER A 509 4.07 28.34 -10.77
CA SER A 509 3.19 27.88 -11.85
C SER A 509 2.07 28.92 -12.03
N PRO A 510 1.68 29.26 -13.27
CA PRO A 510 0.52 30.11 -13.47
C PRO A 510 -0.67 29.46 -12.76
N SER A 511 -1.33 30.21 -11.87
CA SER A 511 -2.57 29.74 -11.25
C SER A 511 -3.52 29.31 -12.36
N ALA A 512 -4.22 28.19 -12.18
CA ALA A 512 -5.32 27.83 -13.07
C ALA A 512 -6.24 29.05 -13.15
N ALA A 513 -6.24 29.75 -14.29
CA ALA A 513 -7.18 30.83 -14.49
C ALA A 513 -8.57 30.20 -14.41
N PRO A 514 -9.50 30.75 -13.62
CA PRO A 514 -10.89 30.31 -13.69
C PRO A 514 -11.33 30.47 -15.14
N ARG A 515 -11.70 29.37 -15.80
CA ARG A 515 -12.44 29.44 -17.06
C ARG A 515 -13.89 29.73 -16.77
#